data_AF-A0A970X9V0-F1
#
_entry.id   AF-A0A970X9V0-F1
#
_cell.length_a   1.000
_cell.length_b   1.000
_cell.length_c   1.000
_cell.angle_alpha   90.00
_cell.angle_beta   90.00
_cell.angle_gamma   90.00
#
_symmetry.space_group_name_H-M   'P 1'
#
loop_
_entity.id
_entity.type
_entity.pdbx_description
1 polymer ?
#
loop_
_entity_poly.entity_id
_entity_poly.type
_entity_poly.pdbx_seq_one_letter_code
_entity_poly.pdbx_strand_id
1 'polypeptide(L)'
;MISTTLRRPSRLTARPWDAAAAVAAPATATPAPPISCRRVNFTERILAGGRRRGRTPPWAGWRAAVSSAHRADRGQSRRRVAVTPWREPAGAAGGPNAVLLIEDDPGDVLLVREALSDAAPELELRDVGTLGDALAALPDGIACALLDLGLPDTVGLDALRAIRERAPAVAVVVLTGRDDEQLGIEALGAGAQDYLVKGRVEPEVLARAIRYAVERRRAELTERELLEAQLQARENARLERGLLPLPLLERGDLRLHADYRPGRRRSLLGGDFYDAVELADGEVHVMVGDVCGHGPDEAALGACLRAAWRALTLACHPPPETLATLHRMLPHERHAPHVFATLCTLAVAPDRRSATVWVAGHQAPIVVDAAGARVLELTEGAPPLGIYEQTEWRGQRVELGDDWSLLLYTDGLVEGHVGGGPERFGERRLVATIERHAGDLGGVHRDGPELLDRLIAEAERHNGEPLTDDLAVLLLSCPGG
;
A
#
# COMPACT_ATOMS: atom_id res chain seq x y z
N MET A 1 -4.25 -20.65 -56.73
CA MET A 1 -3.87 -19.37 -57.36
C MET A 1 -4.58 -19.30 -58.70
N ILE A 2 -5.36 -18.29 -59.09
CA ILE A 2 -5.77 -17.02 -58.45
C ILE A 2 -7.25 -16.74 -58.81
N SER A 3 -8.01 -16.13 -57.89
CA SER A 3 -9.43 -15.71 -58.02
C SER A 3 -9.53 -14.49 -58.97
N THR A 4 -10.43 -14.41 -59.96
CA THR A 4 -11.92 -14.27 -59.87
C THR A 4 -12.33 -13.03 -59.04
N THR A 5 -12.65 -11.88 -59.65
CA THR A 5 -14.02 -11.29 -59.87
C THR A 5 -14.92 -11.19 -58.60
N LEU A 6 -15.89 -10.28 -58.43
CA LEU A 6 -16.76 -9.55 -59.37
C LEU A 6 -17.40 -8.27 -58.73
N ARG A 7 -18.08 -7.46 -59.56
CA ARG A 7 -18.80 -6.18 -59.27
C ARG A 7 -19.88 -6.24 -58.16
N ARG A 8 -20.21 -5.06 -57.60
CA ARG A 8 -21.50 -4.70 -56.94
C ARG A 8 -22.24 -3.58 -57.71
N PRO A 9 -23.59 -3.50 -57.64
CA PRO A 9 -24.32 -2.24 -57.88
C PRO A 9 -25.51 -1.95 -56.93
N SER A 10 -25.83 -0.64 -56.75
CA SER A 10 -27.15 -0.01 -56.43
C SER A 10 -27.89 -0.30 -55.09
N ARG A 11 -28.80 0.54 -54.51
CA ARG A 11 -29.11 2.01 -54.53
C ARG A 11 -30.19 2.33 -53.44
N LEU A 12 -30.13 3.52 -52.80
CA LEU A 12 -31.25 4.31 -52.15
C LEU A 12 -32.01 3.68 -50.95
N THR A 13 -32.52 4.37 -49.89
CA THR A 13 -33.31 5.63 -49.76
C THR A 13 -33.28 6.29 -48.33
N ALA A 14 -33.92 7.47 -48.21
CA ALA A 14 -34.15 8.41 -47.07
C ALA A 14 -35.07 7.90 -45.90
N ARG A 15 -35.36 8.57 -44.73
CA ARG A 15 -35.12 9.93 -44.11
C ARG A 15 -35.26 9.86 -42.53
N PRO A 16 -35.20 10.97 -41.72
CA PRO A 16 -34.98 10.95 -40.24
C PRO A 16 -36.20 11.24 -39.33
N TRP A 17 -36.00 11.22 -37.99
CA TRP A 17 -36.92 11.72 -36.95
C TRP A 17 -36.17 12.50 -35.84
N ASP A 18 -36.68 13.68 -35.47
CA ASP A 18 -36.36 14.49 -34.28
C ASP A 18 -37.61 14.58 -33.38
N ALA A 19 -37.45 14.61 -32.04
CA ALA A 19 -38.41 15.22 -31.11
C ALA A 19 -37.82 15.35 -29.68
N ALA A 20 -38.21 16.39 -28.94
CA ALA A 20 -37.76 16.70 -27.57
C ALA A 20 -38.93 16.93 -26.60
N ALA A 21 -38.70 16.78 -25.28
CA ALA A 21 -39.58 17.24 -24.20
C ALA A 21 -38.78 17.51 -22.90
N ALA A 22 -39.31 18.33 -21.98
CA ALA A 22 -38.59 18.90 -20.82
C ALA A 22 -39.35 18.69 -19.47
N VAL A 23 -39.00 19.46 -18.42
CA VAL A 23 -39.57 19.56 -17.02
C VAL A 23 -38.75 18.76 -15.97
N ALA A 24 -38.45 19.20 -14.72
CA ALA A 24 -38.31 20.52 -14.04
C ALA A 24 -37.62 20.31 -12.64
N ALA A 25 -37.34 21.37 -11.85
CA ALA A 25 -36.63 21.28 -10.56
C ALA A 25 -37.20 22.21 -9.45
N PRO A 26 -36.96 21.91 -8.14
CA PRO A 26 -37.01 22.87 -7.02
C PRO A 26 -35.72 22.87 -6.14
N ALA A 27 -35.70 23.65 -5.04
CA ALA A 27 -34.48 24.35 -4.56
C ALA A 27 -34.11 24.27 -3.04
N THR A 28 -32.80 24.49 -2.77
CA THR A 28 -32.12 25.14 -1.61
C THR A 28 -32.37 24.74 -0.14
N ALA A 29 -31.27 24.51 0.61
CA ALA A 29 -31.15 24.65 2.08
C ALA A 29 -29.71 25.04 2.52
N THR A 30 -29.49 25.48 3.77
CA THR A 30 -28.29 26.18 4.28
C THR A 30 -27.72 25.50 5.56
N PRO A 31 -26.40 25.54 5.87
CA PRO A 31 -25.78 24.63 6.87
C PRO A 31 -25.62 25.20 8.31
N ALA A 32 -25.30 24.32 9.27
CA ALA A 32 -25.05 24.62 10.69
C ALA A 32 -23.86 23.80 11.28
N PRO A 33 -23.27 24.18 12.44
CA PRO A 33 -21.86 23.93 12.76
C PRO A 33 -21.56 22.76 13.76
N PRO A 34 -20.29 22.39 13.99
CA PRO A 34 -19.90 21.21 14.79
C PRO A 34 -19.59 21.55 16.27
N ILE A 35 -19.52 20.54 17.16
CA ILE A 35 -18.76 20.59 18.43
C ILE A 35 -18.39 19.19 18.96
N SER A 36 -17.31 19.15 19.73
CA SER A 36 -16.56 18.01 20.28
C SER A 36 -17.31 16.98 21.11
N CYS A 37 -16.76 15.76 21.17
CA CYS A 37 -16.94 14.80 22.27
C CYS A 37 -15.61 14.61 23.03
N ARG A 38 -15.65 14.40 24.36
CA ARG A 38 -14.45 14.03 25.13
C ARG A 38 -14.75 13.31 26.46
N ARG A 39 -14.57 11.98 26.47
CA ARG A 39 -14.30 11.09 27.64
C ARG A 39 -15.41 11.09 28.74
N VAL A 40 -15.59 10.07 29.57
CA VAL A 40 -14.61 9.42 30.47
C VAL A 40 -15.11 8.02 30.87
N ASN A 41 -14.16 7.08 30.92
CA ASN A 41 -14.01 5.90 31.79
C ASN A 41 -15.17 5.54 32.77
N PHE A 42 -15.45 4.24 32.95
CA PHE A 42 -14.86 3.48 34.08
C PHE A 42 -15.03 1.96 33.93
N THR A 43 -13.95 1.22 34.14
CA THR A 43 -13.89 -0.25 34.31
C THR A 43 -14.35 -0.67 35.71
N GLU A 44 -14.83 -1.90 35.89
CA GLU A 44 -14.15 -2.93 36.74
C GLU A 44 -15.03 -4.17 37.07
N ARG A 45 -14.41 -5.36 36.98
CA ARG A 45 -14.50 -6.49 37.95
C ARG A 45 -15.78 -7.38 37.99
N ILE A 46 -15.71 -8.70 38.25
CA ILE A 46 -14.58 -9.66 38.31
C ILE A 46 -15.07 -11.15 38.40
N LEU A 47 -14.15 -12.10 38.18
CA LEU A 47 -14.10 -13.50 38.66
C LEU A 47 -15.08 -14.60 38.14
N ALA A 48 -14.49 -15.47 37.32
CA ALA A 48 -14.14 -16.86 37.63
C ALA A 48 -15.16 -18.02 37.56
N GLY A 49 -14.83 -18.98 36.69
CA GLY A 49 -14.48 -20.33 37.16
C GLY A 49 -15.27 -21.50 36.58
N GLY A 50 -14.57 -22.60 36.24
CA GLY A 50 -15.19 -23.91 36.01
C GLY A 50 -14.69 -24.66 34.78
N ARG A 51 -13.78 -25.62 34.96
CA ARG A 51 -13.33 -26.53 33.89
C ARG A 51 -14.28 -27.71 33.75
N ARG A 52 -14.48 -28.23 32.53
CA ARG A 52 -14.45 -29.69 32.27
C ARG A 52 -14.21 -30.02 30.79
N ARG A 53 -13.65 -31.21 30.55
CA ARG A 53 -13.21 -31.72 29.24
C ARG A 53 -14.35 -32.42 28.49
N GLY A 54 -14.34 -32.39 27.16
CA GLY A 54 -15.14 -33.33 26.36
C GLY A 54 -15.04 -33.18 24.84
N ARG A 55 -14.29 -34.10 24.21
CA ARG A 55 -14.41 -34.59 22.81
C ARG A 55 -14.38 -33.60 21.63
N THR A 56 -13.40 -33.80 20.74
CA THR A 56 -13.28 -33.21 19.40
C THR A 56 -14.19 -33.89 18.36
N PRO A 57 -14.99 -33.13 17.58
CA PRO A 57 -15.66 -33.63 16.37
C PRO A 57 -14.74 -33.63 15.13
N PRO A 58 -15.08 -34.38 14.06
CA PRO A 58 -14.21 -34.60 12.91
C PRO A 58 -14.44 -33.60 11.75
N TRP A 59 -13.80 -32.42 11.80
CA TRP A 59 -13.70 -31.52 10.62
C TRP A 59 -12.37 -30.74 10.52
N ALA A 60 -11.36 -31.10 11.32
CA ALA A 60 -10.08 -30.39 11.43
C ALA A 60 -9.11 -30.51 10.22
N GLY A 61 -9.60 -30.86 9.02
CA GLY A 61 -8.77 -31.09 7.83
C GLY A 61 -8.50 -29.86 6.96
N TRP A 62 -9.42 -28.88 6.92
CA TRP A 62 -9.43 -27.87 5.86
C TRP A 62 -8.66 -26.58 6.19
N ARG A 63 -8.40 -26.29 7.46
CA ARG A 63 -7.56 -25.15 7.90
C ARG A 63 -6.09 -25.27 7.43
N ALA A 64 -5.67 -26.45 7.00
CA ALA A 64 -4.32 -26.69 6.46
C ALA A 64 -4.15 -26.16 5.01
N ALA A 65 -5.22 -25.98 4.23
CA ALA A 65 -5.13 -25.55 2.83
C ALA A 65 -4.83 -24.05 2.69
N VAL A 66 -5.57 -23.19 3.41
CA VAL A 66 -5.30 -21.74 3.47
C VAL A 66 -3.92 -21.46 4.11
N SER A 67 -3.46 -22.34 5.01
CA SER A 67 -2.14 -22.22 5.66
C SER A 67 -0.96 -22.83 4.88
N SER A 68 -1.14 -23.29 3.63
CA SER A 68 -0.08 -24.00 2.88
C SER A 68 0.21 -23.51 1.45
N ALA A 69 -0.50 -22.49 0.94
CA ALA A 69 -0.13 -21.81 -0.31
C ALA A 69 1.27 -21.13 -0.25
N HIS A 70 1.77 -20.84 0.95
CA HIS A 70 3.10 -20.29 1.19
C HIS A 70 4.27 -21.31 1.13
N ARG A 71 4.09 -22.50 0.51
CA ARG A 71 5.12 -23.56 0.57
C ARG A 71 5.23 -24.51 -0.64
N ALA A 72 5.25 -23.96 -1.86
CA ALA A 72 5.44 -24.76 -3.08
C ALA A 72 6.29 -24.10 -4.20
N ASP A 73 7.54 -23.72 -3.91
CA ASP A 73 8.60 -23.80 -4.92
C ASP A 73 9.93 -24.28 -4.32
N ARG A 74 10.33 -25.51 -4.68
CA ARG A 74 11.68 -26.05 -4.48
C ARG A 74 12.05 -27.06 -5.57
N GLY A 75 12.34 -26.54 -6.77
CA GLY A 75 13.34 -27.13 -7.68
C GLY A 75 12.82 -27.55 -9.06
N GLN A 76 13.60 -27.41 -10.14
CA GLN A 76 15.03 -27.05 -10.23
C GLN A 76 15.35 -26.22 -11.48
N SER A 77 16.00 -25.08 -11.29
CA SER A 77 16.86 -24.44 -12.31
C SER A 77 18.05 -23.77 -11.63
N ARG A 78 19.06 -24.58 -11.26
CA ARG A 78 20.24 -24.11 -10.52
C ARG A 78 21.24 -23.40 -11.45
N ARG A 79 20.95 -22.16 -11.84
CA ARG A 79 22.02 -21.18 -12.04
C ARG A 79 22.37 -20.60 -10.67
N ARG A 80 23.58 -20.88 -10.18
CA ARG A 80 24.09 -20.24 -8.94
C ARG A 80 24.41 -18.77 -9.24
N VAL A 81 23.43 -17.89 -9.10
CA VAL A 81 23.74 -16.51 -8.72
C VAL A 81 24.05 -16.55 -7.24
N ALA A 82 25.28 -16.15 -6.88
CA ALA A 82 25.66 -16.07 -5.48
C ALA A 82 24.89 -14.90 -4.85
N VAL A 83 23.85 -15.21 -4.08
CA VAL A 83 23.27 -14.24 -3.15
C VAL A 83 24.27 -14.10 -2.00
N THR A 84 25.19 -13.16 -2.15
CA THR A 84 25.97 -12.64 -1.03
C THR A 84 24.98 -12.18 0.04
N PRO A 85 25.17 -12.53 1.32
CA PRO A 85 24.46 -11.81 2.36
C PRO A 85 24.82 -10.32 2.21
N TRP A 86 23.84 -9.44 2.36
CA TRP A 86 24.11 -8.02 2.59
C TRP A 86 24.88 -7.92 3.91
N ARG A 87 26.20 -7.99 3.81
CA ARG A 87 27.07 -7.31 4.75
C ARG A 87 26.72 -5.84 4.66
N GLU A 88 26.73 -5.13 5.77
CA GLU A 88 26.98 -3.69 5.74
C GLU A 88 28.17 -3.45 4.80
N PRO A 89 28.12 -2.47 3.88
CA PRO A 89 29.22 -2.21 2.96
C PRO A 89 30.48 -1.98 3.78
N ALA A 90 31.39 -2.93 3.72
CA ALA A 90 32.56 -2.99 4.59
C ALA A 90 33.55 -1.90 4.17
N GLY A 91 33.38 -0.71 4.76
CA GLY A 91 34.25 0.44 4.54
C GLY A 91 34.22 0.96 3.11
N ALA A 92 33.15 1.65 2.71
CA ALA A 92 33.31 2.72 1.74
C ALA A 92 34.14 3.84 2.41
N ALA A 93 35.47 3.73 2.34
CA ALA A 93 36.41 4.68 2.90
C ALA A 93 36.51 5.93 2.01
N GLY A 94 35.37 6.60 1.83
CA GLY A 94 35.24 7.99 1.43
C GLY A 94 34.32 8.62 2.47
N GLY A 95 34.90 9.31 3.44
CA GLY A 95 34.11 9.99 4.47
C GLY A 95 33.27 11.12 3.89
N PRO A 96 32.37 11.75 4.68
CA PRO A 96 31.59 12.93 4.26
C PRO A 96 32.42 14.16 3.86
N ASN A 97 33.75 14.03 3.84
CA ASN A 97 34.80 15.02 3.67
C ASN A 97 35.73 14.71 2.49
N ALA A 98 35.50 13.64 1.71
CA ALA A 98 36.35 13.28 0.57
C ALA A 98 36.15 14.26 -0.60
N VAL A 99 37.24 14.84 -1.09
CA VAL A 99 37.27 15.82 -2.18
C VAL A 99 38.13 15.27 -3.33
N LEU A 100 37.58 15.27 -4.54
CA LEU A 100 38.30 14.92 -5.76
C LEU A 100 38.70 16.19 -6.51
N LEU A 101 39.99 16.51 -6.57
CA LEU A 101 40.55 17.51 -7.46
C LEU A 101 40.79 16.92 -8.85
N ILE A 102 40.36 17.64 -9.88
CA ILE A 102 40.47 17.24 -11.28
C ILE A 102 41.27 18.35 -11.97
N GLU A 103 42.56 18.11 -12.13
CA GLU A 103 43.59 19.11 -12.41
C GLU A 103 44.82 18.44 -13.04
N ASP A 104 45.27 18.89 -14.21
CA ASP A 104 46.44 18.33 -14.89
C ASP A 104 47.77 19.04 -14.56
N ASP A 105 47.74 20.28 -14.09
CA ASP A 105 48.96 20.98 -13.67
C ASP A 105 49.41 20.58 -12.24
N PRO A 106 50.60 19.99 -12.07
CA PRO A 106 51.07 19.53 -10.76
C PRO A 106 51.43 20.66 -9.78
N GLY A 107 51.60 21.90 -10.27
CA GLY A 107 51.77 23.08 -9.44
C GLY A 107 50.45 23.53 -8.83
N ASP A 108 49.39 23.61 -9.64
CA ASP A 108 48.03 23.91 -9.14
C ASP A 108 47.52 22.82 -8.18
N VAL A 109 47.80 21.53 -8.44
CA VAL A 109 47.53 20.43 -7.48
C VAL A 109 48.23 20.67 -6.14
N LEU A 110 49.50 21.07 -6.14
CA LEU A 110 50.27 21.34 -4.92
C LEU A 110 49.68 22.53 -4.16
N LEU A 111 49.36 23.63 -4.84
CA LEU A 111 48.77 24.83 -4.23
C LEU A 111 47.42 24.55 -3.55
N VAL A 112 46.53 23.80 -4.22
CA VAL A 112 45.24 23.39 -3.63
C VAL A 112 45.44 22.45 -2.43
N ARG A 113 46.41 21.54 -2.52
CA ARG A 113 46.75 20.60 -1.44
C ARG A 113 47.30 21.31 -0.20
N GLU A 114 48.18 22.29 -0.37
CA GLU A 114 48.70 23.12 0.73
C GLU A 114 47.58 23.98 1.35
N ALA A 115 46.79 24.67 0.53
CA ALA A 115 45.69 25.52 0.99
C ALA A 115 44.66 24.74 1.85
N LEU A 116 44.29 23.52 1.44
CA LEU A 116 43.35 22.70 2.20
C LEU A 116 43.97 22.05 3.43
N SER A 117 45.27 21.71 3.41
CA SER A 117 45.97 21.14 4.57
C SER A 117 45.90 22.06 5.80
N ASP A 118 46.01 23.38 5.60
CA ASP A 118 46.00 24.35 6.69
C ASP A 118 44.58 24.83 7.05
N ALA A 119 43.71 25.10 6.06
CA ALA A 119 42.39 25.68 6.28
C ALA A 119 41.24 24.66 6.49
N ALA A 120 41.47 23.39 6.16
CA ALA A 120 40.49 22.30 6.30
C ALA A 120 41.15 20.91 6.39
N PRO A 121 41.99 20.64 7.43
CA PRO A 121 42.66 19.36 7.60
C PRO A 121 41.71 18.16 7.76
N GLU A 122 40.40 18.39 7.95
CA GLU A 122 39.37 17.37 7.93
C GLU A 122 39.01 16.85 6.53
N LEU A 123 39.40 17.53 5.45
CA LEU A 123 39.08 17.17 4.06
C LEU A 123 40.12 16.21 3.46
N GLU A 124 39.66 15.08 2.92
CA GLU A 124 40.53 14.10 2.26
C GLU A 124 40.66 14.41 0.76
N LEU A 125 41.73 15.12 0.38
CA LEU A 125 42.00 15.50 -1.02
C LEU A 125 42.68 14.37 -1.82
N ARG A 126 41.97 13.86 -2.83
CA ARG A 126 42.46 12.98 -3.91
C ARG A 126 42.55 13.80 -5.20
N ASP A 127 43.55 13.56 -6.03
CA ASP A 127 43.74 14.25 -7.31
C ASP A 127 43.79 13.28 -8.50
N VAL A 128 43.33 13.76 -9.66
CA VAL A 128 43.39 13.09 -10.97
C VAL A 128 43.59 14.13 -12.08
N GLY A 129 44.35 13.77 -13.13
CA GLY A 129 44.72 14.69 -14.22
C GLY A 129 43.81 14.68 -15.44
N THR A 130 42.75 13.86 -15.46
CA THR A 130 41.86 13.74 -16.62
C THR A 130 40.40 13.56 -16.20
N LEU A 131 39.46 13.94 -17.07
CA LEU A 131 38.04 13.65 -16.89
C LEU A 131 37.79 12.13 -16.92
N GLY A 132 38.50 11.39 -17.78
CA GLY A 132 38.41 9.93 -17.83
C GLY A 132 38.69 9.26 -16.49
N ASP A 133 39.78 9.65 -15.83
CA ASP A 133 40.14 9.15 -14.49
C ASP A 133 39.15 9.64 -13.42
N ALA A 134 38.67 10.88 -13.51
CA ALA A 134 37.66 11.40 -12.59
C ALA A 134 36.34 10.59 -12.65
N LEU A 135 35.85 10.28 -13.86
CA LEU A 135 34.62 9.49 -14.04
C LEU A 135 34.77 8.03 -13.56
N ALA A 136 36.01 7.52 -13.48
CA ALA A 136 36.32 6.24 -12.86
C ALA A 136 36.37 6.30 -11.33
N ALA A 137 36.86 7.40 -10.74
CA ALA A 137 37.00 7.59 -9.29
C ALA A 137 35.74 8.13 -8.58
N LEU A 138 34.86 8.85 -9.28
CA LEU A 138 33.64 9.46 -8.71
C LEU A 138 32.61 8.51 -8.04
N PRO A 139 32.54 7.18 -8.31
CA PRO A 139 31.70 6.27 -7.52
C PRO A 139 32.11 6.14 -6.04
N ASP A 140 33.34 6.51 -5.67
CA ASP A 140 33.96 6.15 -4.39
C ASP A 140 33.73 7.18 -3.26
N GLY A 141 32.47 7.42 -2.91
CA GLY A 141 32.11 8.18 -1.69
C GLY A 141 32.58 9.65 -1.66
N ILE A 142 32.88 10.23 -2.82
CA ILE A 142 33.31 11.63 -2.97
C ILE A 142 32.14 12.56 -2.59
N ALA A 143 32.40 13.55 -1.74
CA ALA A 143 31.42 14.57 -1.37
C ALA A 143 31.47 15.79 -2.32
N CYS A 144 32.68 16.20 -2.74
CA CYS A 144 32.89 17.33 -3.64
C CYS A 144 33.91 17.00 -4.73
N ALA A 145 33.66 17.47 -5.95
CA ALA A 145 34.67 17.58 -7.00
C ALA A 145 35.11 19.05 -7.11
N LEU A 146 36.43 19.29 -7.09
CA LEU A 146 37.05 20.54 -7.54
C LEU A 146 37.47 20.31 -8.99
N LEU A 147 36.93 21.10 -9.92
CA LEU A 147 37.10 20.89 -11.36
C LEU A 147 37.77 22.08 -12.02
N ASP A 148 38.95 21.91 -12.62
CA ASP A 148 39.38 22.83 -13.68
C ASP A 148 38.69 22.49 -15.01
N LEU A 149 38.46 23.53 -15.80
CA LEU A 149 37.92 23.48 -17.15
C LEU A 149 39.02 23.43 -18.23
N GLY A 150 40.30 23.39 -17.80
CA GLY A 150 41.50 23.37 -18.64
C GLY A 150 42.01 21.99 -19.08
N LEU A 151 41.36 20.91 -18.65
CA LEU A 151 41.81 19.52 -18.77
C LEU A 151 42.18 19.08 -20.20
N PRO A 152 43.14 18.15 -20.37
CA PRO A 152 43.67 17.75 -21.67
C PRO A 152 42.75 16.85 -22.50
N ASP A 153 41.75 16.20 -21.88
CA ASP A 153 40.87 15.19 -22.51
C ASP A 153 39.43 15.67 -22.76
N THR A 154 39.12 16.93 -22.43
CA THR A 154 37.78 17.53 -22.54
C THR A 154 37.87 19.04 -22.74
N VAL A 155 36.76 19.72 -23.03
CA VAL A 155 36.75 21.16 -23.30
C VAL A 155 35.70 21.88 -22.45
N GLY A 156 36.15 22.74 -21.55
CA GLY A 156 35.25 23.64 -20.83
C GLY A 156 34.21 22.90 -19.99
N LEU A 157 32.95 23.30 -20.11
CA LEU A 157 31.83 22.80 -19.29
C LEU A 157 31.38 21.37 -19.62
N ASP A 158 31.93 20.72 -20.65
CA ASP A 158 31.59 19.33 -20.95
C ASP A 158 32.10 18.37 -19.86
N ALA A 159 33.19 18.72 -19.18
CA ALA A 159 33.65 18.04 -17.97
C ALA A 159 32.61 18.09 -16.84
N LEU A 160 32.09 19.28 -16.56
CA LEU A 160 31.05 19.49 -15.55
C LEU A 160 29.78 18.67 -15.87
N ARG A 161 29.31 18.72 -17.12
CA ARG A 161 28.13 17.96 -17.58
C ARG A 161 28.32 16.46 -17.36
N ALA A 162 29.44 15.90 -17.81
CA ALA A 162 29.74 14.47 -17.66
C ALA A 162 29.79 14.03 -16.18
N ILE A 163 30.38 14.85 -15.30
CA ILE A 163 30.41 14.58 -13.86
C ILE A 163 29.00 14.62 -13.26
N ARG A 164 28.18 15.61 -13.63
CA ARG A 164 26.82 15.79 -13.13
C ARG A 164 25.87 14.67 -13.58
N GLU A 165 26.06 14.12 -14.78
CA GLU A 165 25.34 12.95 -15.26
C GLU A 165 25.80 11.66 -14.57
N ARG A 166 27.12 11.48 -14.40
CA ARG A 166 27.70 10.25 -13.84
C ARG A 166 27.50 10.11 -12.33
N ALA A 167 27.58 11.22 -11.61
CA ALA A 167 27.61 11.29 -10.15
C ALA A 167 26.76 12.48 -9.64
N PRO A 168 25.43 12.46 -9.84
CA PRO A 168 24.56 13.60 -9.52
C PRO A 168 24.53 13.97 -8.03
N ALA A 169 24.94 13.06 -7.14
CA ALA A 169 25.01 13.35 -5.70
C ALA A 169 26.19 14.26 -5.30
N VAL A 170 27.23 14.34 -6.13
CA VAL A 170 28.47 15.06 -5.85
C VAL A 170 28.29 16.56 -6.07
N ALA A 171 28.78 17.37 -5.13
CA ALA A 171 28.88 18.81 -5.31
C ALA A 171 30.06 19.12 -6.25
N VAL A 172 29.90 20.01 -7.23
CA VAL A 172 30.99 20.41 -8.13
C VAL A 172 31.27 21.89 -7.93
N VAL A 173 32.49 22.22 -7.51
CA VAL A 173 33.02 23.59 -7.50
C VAL A 173 33.98 23.69 -8.67
N VAL A 174 33.74 24.64 -9.56
CA VAL A 174 34.69 24.93 -10.65
C VAL A 174 35.80 25.80 -10.09
N LEU A 175 37.06 25.41 -10.34
CA LEU A 175 38.26 26.13 -9.94
C LEU A 175 39.17 26.26 -11.16
N THR A 176 39.18 27.43 -11.81
CA THR A 176 39.89 27.62 -13.08
C THR A 176 40.73 28.89 -13.11
N GLY A 177 41.82 28.89 -13.88
CA GLY A 177 42.68 30.07 -14.07
C GLY A 177 42.08 31.15 -14.97
N ARG A 178 40.92 30.88 -15.59
CA ARG A 178 40.19 31.85 -16.41
C ARG A 178 39.39 32.77 -15.52
N ASP A 179 39.62 34.08 -15.65
CA ASP A 179 38.85 35.13 -15.00
C ASP A 179 37.73 35.60 -15.93
N ASP A 180 36.69 34.77 -16.09
CA ASP A 180 35.59 35.00 -17.04
C ASP A 180 34.23 34.84 -16.33
N GLU A 181 33.59 35.98 -16.04
CA GLU A 181 32.29 36.06 -15.38
C GLU A 181 31.17 35.37 -16.19
N GLN A 182 31.25 35.42 -17.52
CA GLN A 182 30.26 34.78 -18.40
C GLN A 182 30.40 33.24 -18.31
N LEU A 183 31.63 32.73 -18.32
CA LEU A 183 31.91 31.30 -18.12
C LEU A 183 31.48 30.84 -16.71
N GLY A 184 31.64 31.67 -15.69
CA GLY A 184 31.17 31.40 -14.33
C GLY A 184 29.65 31.28 -14.25
N ILE A 185 28.91 32.19 -14.88
CA ILE A 185 27.43 32.12 -14.97
C ILE A 185 26.99 30.85 -15.72
N GLU A 186 27.66 30.50 -16.82
CA GLU A 186 27.37 29.28 -17.59
C GLU A 186 27.68 28.00 -16.79
N ALA A 187 28.73 27.99 -15.97
CA ALA A 187 29.05 26.89 -15.07
C ALA A 187 27.97 26.67 -14.00
N LEU A 188 27.50 27.75 -13.36
CA LEU A 188 26.39 27.69 -12.41
C LEU A 188 25.09 27.22 -13.09
N GLY A 189 24.80 27.73 -14.29
CA GLY A 189 23.66 27.29 -15.10
C GLY A 189 23.73 25.82 -15.54
N ALA A 190 24.93 25.27 -15.71
CA ALA A 190 25.19 23.85 -15.97
C ALA A 190 25.21 22.98 -14.69
N GLY A 191 24.97 23.57 -13.51
CA GLY A 191 24.78 22.85 -12.25
C GLY A 191 26.01 22.71 -11.36
N ALA A 192 27.06 23.53 -11.57
CA ALA A 192 28.08 23.76 -10.55
C ALA A 192 27.47 24.45 -9.33
N GLN A 193 27.99 24.15 -8.13
CA GLN A 193 27.57 24.76 -6.87
C GLN A 193 28.32 26.07 -6.58
N ASP A 194 29.53 26.24 -7.10
CA ASP A 194 30.30 27.48 -7.00
C ASP A 194 31.32 27.59 -8.16
N TYR A 195 31.84 28.80 -8.38
CA TYR A 195 32.86 29.09 -9.39
C TYR A 195 33.95 30.00 -8.79
N LEU A 196 35.20 29.53 -8.86
CA LEU A 196 36.36 30.13 -8.23
C LEU A 196 37.49 30.34 -9.24
N VAL A 197 38.18 31.47 -9.14
CA VAL A 197 39.30 31.84 -10.03
C VAL A 197 40.64 31.56 -9.34
N LYS A 198 41.46 30.65 -9.91
CA LYS A 198 42.79 30.29 -9.37
C LYS A 198 43.66 31.54 -9.15
N GLY A 199 44.47 31.52 -8.10
CA GLY A 199 45.37 32.64 -7.74
C GLY A 199 44.71 33.89 -7.14
N ARG A 200 43.37 33.91 -6.97
CA ARG A 200 42.63 34.98 -6.27
C ARG A 200 41.81 34.50 -5.07
N VAL A 201 41.92 33.24 -4.71
CA VAL A 201 41.16 32.61 -3.61
C VAL A 201 42.08 32.37 -2.42
N GLU A 202 41.73 32.93 -1.27
CA GLU A 202 42.38 32.63 0.01
C GLU A 202 42.02 31.21 0.48
N PRO A 203 42.92 30.48 1.17
CA PRO A 203 42.68 29.09 1.60
C PRO A 203 41.36 28.89 2.36
N GLU A 204 41.02 29.83 3.24
CA GLU A 204 39.79 29.84 4.03
C GLU A 204 38.54 29.99 3.15
N VAL A 205 38.64 30.73 2.04
CA VAL A 205 37.55 30.93 1.08
C VAL A 205 37.33 29.65 0.27
N LEU A 206 38.39 28.98 -0.20
CA LEU A 206 38.28 27.69 -0.90
C LEU A 206 37.65 26.62 0.00
N ALA A 207 38.17 26.48 1.22
CA ALA A 207 37.64 25.55 2.21
C ALA A 207 36.16 25.82 2.57
N ARG A 208 35.77 27.11 2.65
CA ARG A 208 34.37 27.52 2.87
C ARG A 208 33.49 27.21 1.66
N ALA A 209 33.95 27.48 0.44
CA ALA A 209 33.22 27.19 -0.79
C ALA A 209 32.92 25.69 -0.93
N ILE A 210 33.91 24.81 -0.70
CA ILE A 210 33.72 23.34 -0.68
C ILE A 210 32.65 22.94 0.32
N ARG A 211 32.77 23.36 1.59
CA ARG A 211 31.80 23.01 2.64
C ARG A 211 30.39 23.49 2.29
N TYR A 212 30.25 24.70 1.74
CA TYR A 212 28.95 25.24 1.33
C TYR A 212 28.38 24.57 0.07
N ALA A 213 29.22 24.16 -0.87
CA ALA A 213 28.81 23.41 -2.05
C ALA A 213 28.26 22.02 -1.66
N VAL A 214 28.97 21.32 -0.77
CA VAL A 214 28.53 20.01 -0.23
C VAL A 214 27.19 20.14 0.52
N GLU A 215 27.08 21.08 1.46
CA GLU A 215 25.84 21.23 2.24
C GLU A 215 24.66 21.71 1.38
N ARG A 216 24.89 22.60 0.40
CA ARG A 216 23.85 22.98 -0.57
C ARG A 216 23.40 21.77 -1.39
N ARG A 217 24.34 20.95 -1.88
CA ARG A 217 24.00 19.78 -2.69
C ARG A 217 23.25 18.72 -1.87
N ARG A 218 23.63 18.50 -0.61
CA ARG A 218 22.88 17.63 0.33
C ARG A 218 21.45 18.14 0.52
N ALA A 219 21.27 19.44 0.77
CA ALA A 219 19.95 20.04 0.94
C ALA A 219 19.06 19.88 -0.32
N GLU A 220 19.60 20.16 -1.51
CA GLU A 220 18.90 19.97 -2.79
C GLU A 220 18.44 18.51 -3.02
N LEU A 221 19.28 17.53 -2.65
CA LEU A 221 18.95 16.11 -2.76
C LEU A 221 17.86 15.70 -1.76
N THR A 222 17.99 16.09 -0.49
CA THR A 222 16.98 15.79 0.54
C THR A 222 15.64 16.47 0.26
N GLU A 223 15.63 17.70 -0.24
CA GLU A 223 14.40 18.37 -0.69
C GLU A 223 13.74 17.61 -1.84
N ARG A 224 14.53 17.19 -2.83
CA ARG A 224 14.04 16.39 -3.96
C ARG A 224 13.46 15.04 -3.51
N GLU A 225 14.17 14.30 -2.67
CA GLU A 225 13.70 13.02 -2.11
C GLU A 225 12.39 13.20 -1.33
N LEU A 226 12.27 14.26 -0.53
CA LEU A 226 11.06 14.60 0.20
C LEU A 226 9.89 14.92 -0.76
N LEU A 227 10.13 15.68 -1.83
CA LEU A 227 9.11 16.01 -2.83
C LEU A 227 8.66 14.76 -3.60
N GLU A 228 9.58 13.91 -4.04
CA GLU A 228 9.28 12.64 -4.71
C GLU A 228 8.45 11.71 -3.79
N ALA A 229 8.85 11.57 -2.52
CA ALA A 229 8.10 10.80 -1.52
C ALA A 229 6.70 11.39 -1.22
N GLN A 230 6.57 12.72 -1.16
CA GLN A 230 5.26 13.38 -0.98
C GLN A 230 4.33 13.20 -2.18
N LEU A 231 4.86 13.26 -3.41
CA LEU A 231 4.08 13.02 -4.62
C LEU A 231 3.57 11.57 -4.65
N GLN A 232 4.46 10.61 -4.39
CA GLN A 232 4.09 9.19 -4.32
C GLN A 232 3.04 8.94 -3.23
N ALA A 233 3.22 9.46 -2.01
CA ALA A 233 2.25 9.31 -0.93
C ALA A 233 0.87 9.92 -1.25
N ARG A 234 0.82 11.04 -1.99
CA ARG A 234 -0.44 11.65 -2.45
C ARG A 234 -1.15 10.82 -3.53
N GLU A 235 -0.39 10.20 -4.43
CA GLU A 235 -0.93 9.31 -5.46
C GLU A 235 -1.53 8.05 -4.81
N ASN A 236 -0.80 7.43 -3.88
CA ASN A 236 -1.24 6.24 -3.16
C ASN A 236 -2.54 6.50 -2.38
N ALA A 237 -2.58 7.57 -1.57
CA ALA A 237 -3.78 7.95 -0.82
C ALA A 237 -4.98 8.31 -1.72
N ARG A 238 -4.76 8.62 -3.00
CA ARG A 238 -5.82 8.81 -4.00
C ARG A 238 -6.31 7.48 -4.57
N LEU A 239 -5.40 6.53 -4.83
CA LEU A 239 -5.74 5.18 -5.28
C LEU A 239 -6.52 4.43 -4.20
N GLU A 240 -6.02 4.40 -2.95
CA GLU A 240 -6.70 3.81 -1.78
C GLU A 240 -8.15 4.31 -1.67
N ARG A 241 -8.37 5.63 -1.65
CA ARG A 241 -9.72 6.24 -1.56
C ARG A 241 -10.61 5.94 -2.77
N GLY A 242 -10.02 5.70 -3.95
CA GLY A 242 -10.78 5.32 -5.15
C GLY A 242 -11.19 3.85 -5.16
N LEU A 243 -10.47 3.00 -4.43
CA LEU A 243 -10.67 1.55 -4.39
C LEU A 243 -11.53 1.10 -3.19
N LEU A 244 -11.58 1.88 -2.11
CA LEU A 244 -12.51 1.67 -1.00
C LEU A 244 -13.97 1.95 -1.42
N PRO A 245 -14.96 1.19 -0.89
CA PRO A 245 -16.37 1.42 -1.16
C PRO A 245 -16.90 2.69 -0.47
N LEU A 246 -18.02 3.19 -0.97
CA LEU A 246 -18.95 4.00 -0.19
C LEU A 246 -20.20 3.15 0.08
N PRO A 247 -20.35 2.58 1.30
CA PRO A 247 -21.54 1.82 1.67
C PRO A 247 -22.83 2.58 1.41
N LEU A 248 -23.86 1.90 0.91
CA LEU A 248 -25.19 2.46 0.69
C LEU A 248 -26.13 1.93 1.76
N LEU A 249 -26.28 2.65 2.87
CA LEU A 249 -27.27 2.38 3.91
C LEU A 249 -28.09 3.65 4.10
N GLU A 250 -29.42 3.56 3.95
CA GLU A 250 -30.32 4.72 3.89
C GLU A 250 -31.16 4.86 5.16
N ARG A 251 -31.61 3.77 5.76
CA ARG A 251 -32.61 3.80 6.86
C ARG A 251 -32.02 4.19 8.22
N GLY A 252 -30.70 4.08 8.39
CA GLY A 252 -29.97 4.52 9.59
C GLY A 252 -30.27 3.72 10.87
N ASP A 253 -31.04 2.65 10.76
CA ASP A 253 -31.32 1.67 11.82
C ASP A 253 -30.14 0.72 12.05
N LEU A 254 -29.39 0.40 11.00
CA LEU A 254 -28.11 -0.29 11.09
C LEU A 254 -26.92 0.68 11.17
N ARG A 255 -25.92 0.30 11.97
CA ARG A 255 -24.62 0.95 12.03
C ARG A 255 -23.60 0.06 11.34
N LEU A 256 -22.84 0.62 10.39
CA LEU A 256 -21.71 -0.06 9.79
C LEU A 256 -20.43 0.70 10.14
N HIS A 257 -19.51 -0.01 10.78
CA HIS A 257 -18.13 0.43 10.95
C HIS A 257 -17.24 -0.50 10.15
N ALA A 258 -16.34 0.06 9.35
CA ALA A 258 -15.37 -0.72 8.60
C ALA A 258 -14.01 -0.05 8.71
N ASP A 259 -12.96 -0.87 8.79
CA ASP A 259 -11.60 -0.38 8.73
C ASP A 259 -10.75 -1.27 7.81
N TYR A 260 -9.75 -0.66 7.19
CA TYR A 260 -8.89 -1.26 6.19
C TYR A 260 -7.43 -0.89 6.44
N ARG A 261 -6.55 -1.88 6.42
CA ARG A 261 -5.10 -1.71 6.61
C ARG A 261 -4.37 -2.57 5.57
N PRO A 262 -3.69 -1.97 4.58
CA PRO A 262 -2.87 -2.75 3.66
C PRO A 262 -1.65 -3.35 4.38
N GLY A 263 -1.24 -4.54 3.95
CA GLY A 263 -0.15 -5.31 4.53
C GLY A 263 1.22 -4.74 4.20
N ARG A 264 2.10 -4.69 5.21
CA ARG A 264 3.50 -4.21 5.16
C ARG A 264 3.68 -2.73 4.80
N ARG A 265 4.76 -2.12 5.32
CA ARG A 265 5.17 -0.71 5.09
C ARG A 265 5.44 -0.28 3.63
N ARG A 266 5.21 -1.14 2.63
CA ARG A 266 5.53 -0.89 1.21
C ARG A 266 4.50 -1.43 0.21
N SER A 267 3.53 -2.26 0.62
CA SER A 267 2.35 -2.44 -0.22
C SER A 267 1.41 -1.29 0.07
N LEU A 268 0.88 -0.69 -0.98
CA LEU A 268 0.07 0.53 -0.91
C LEU A 268 -1.40 0.24 -1.18
N LEU A 269 -1.65 -0.92 -1.78
CA LEU A 269 -2.94 -1.46 -2.13
C LEU A 269 -2.91 -2.95 -1.82
N GLY A 270 -4.05 -3.48 -1.39
CA GLY A 270 -4.20 -4.86 -0.93
C GLY A 270 -5.30 -5.62 -1.63
N GLY A 271 -5.22 -6.95 -1.59
CA GLY A 271 -6.21 -7.86 -2.19
C GLY A 271 -7.57 -7.84 -1.50
N ASP A 272 -7.61 -7.38 -0.25
CA ASP A 272 -8.82 -7.24 0.58
C ASP A 272 -9.83 -6.23 0.04
N PHE A 273 -11.11 -6.60 0.03
CA PHE A 273 -12.22 -5.76 -0.39
C PHE A 273 -13.50 -6.06 0.37
N TYR A 274 -14.37 -5.06 0.50
CA TYR A 274 -15.65 -5.20 1.19
C TYR A 274 -16.70 -4.26 0.61
N ASP A 275 -17.98 -4.51 0.86
CA ASP A 275 -19.04 -3.58 0.47
C ASP A 275 -20.34 -3.81 1.28
N ALA A 276 -21.25 -2.84 1.26
CA ALA A 276 -22.58 -2.96 1.83
C ALA A 276 -23.62 -2.12 1.07
N VAL A 277 -24.80 -2.72 0.84
CA VAL A 277 -25.91 -2.16 0.07
C VAL A 277 -27.24 -2.50 0.75
N GLU A 278 -28.02 -1.48 1.09
CA GLU A 278 -29.43 -1.56 1.43
C GLU A 278 -30.28 -1.48 0.16
N LEU A 279 -31.17 -2.46 -0.02
CA LEU A 279 -32.15 -2.47 -1.09
C LEU A 279 -33.44 -1.73 -0.67
N ALA A 280 -34.25 -1.33 -1.65
CA ALA A 280 -35.45 -0.52 -1.42
C ALA A 280 -36.51 -1.21 -0.54
N ASP A 281 -36.59 -2.55 -0.58
CA ASP A 281 -37.43 -3.35 0.33
C ASP A 281 -36.91 -3.34 1.78
N GLY A 282 -35.63 -3.06 1.98
CA GLY A 282 -34.93 -3.00 3.25
C GLY A 282 -33.98 -4.17 3.47
N GLU A 283 -33.83 -5.11 2.52
CA GLU A 283 -32.83 -6.16 2.66
C GLU A 283 -31.43 -5.54 2.57
N VAL A 284 -30.56 -5.86 3.54
CA VAL A 284 -29.19 -5.30 3.61
C VAL A 284 -28.19 -6.37 3.28
N HIS A 285 -27.55 -6.21 2.13
CA HIS A 285 -26.49 -7.06 1.63
C HIS A 285 -25.14 -6.52 2.08
N VAL A 286 -24.29 -7.39 2.62
CA VAL A 286 -22.90 -7.07 2.97
C VAL A 286 -21.98 -8.11 2.37
N MET A 287 -20.78 -7.71 1.99
CA MET A 287 -19.73 -8.63 1.58
C MET A 287 -18.36 -8.22 2.10
N VAL A 288 -17.51 -9.23 2.30
CA VAL A 288 -16.07 -9.11 2.49
C VAL A 288 -15.39 -10.18 1.64
N GLY A 289 -14.20 -9.90 1.15
CA GLY A 289 -13.41 -10.83 0.36
C GLY A 289 -11.94 -10.43 0.34
N ASP A 290 -11.14 -11.37 -0.13
CA ASP A 290 -9.68 -11.30 -0.19
C ASP A 290 -9.25 -11.95 -1.52
N VAL A 291 -8.40 -11.26 -2.28
CA VAL A 291 -7.74 -11.79 -3.47
C VAL A 291 -6.34 -12.25 -3.10
N CYS A 292 -6.06 -13.55 -3.25
CA CYS A 292 -4.80 -14.11 -2.78
C CYS A 292 -3.58 -13.47 -3.49
N GLY A 293 -2.62 -13.01 -2.70
CA GLY A 293 -1.49 -12.20 -3.16
C GLY A 293 -1.54 -10.83 -2.49
N HIS A 294 -0.74 -9.87 -2.95
CA HIS A 294 -0.79 -8.50 -2.46
C HIS A 294 -0.25 -7.52 -3.50
N GLY A 295 -0.86 -6.34 -3.58
CA GLY A 295 -0.39 -5.27 -4.46
C GLY A 295 -1.47 -4.72 -5.39
N PRO A 296 -1.06 -3.98 -6.44
CA PRO A 296 -1.97 -3.23 -7.29
C PRO A 296 -2.86 -4.12 -8.17
N ASP A 297 -2.36 -5.28 -8.60
CA ASP A 297 -3.11 -6.18 -9.50
C ASP A 297 -4.20 -6.93 -8.73
N GLU A 298 -3.92 -7.37 -7.50
CA GLU A 298 -4.88 -7.98 -6.59
C GLU A 298 -5.95 -6.97 -6.14
N ALA A 299 -5.54 -5.75 -5.79
CA ALA A 299 -6.45 -4.67 -5.43
C ALA A 299 -7.37 -4.26 -6.59
N ALA A 300 -6.86 -4.23 -7.81
CA ALA A 300 -7.66 -3.99 -9.02
C ALA A 300 -8.69 -5.11 -9.23
N LEU A 301 -8.29 -6.38 -9.08
CA LEU A 301 -9.20 -7.52 -9.18
C LEU A 301 -10.27 -7.49 -8.07
N GLY A 302 -9.90 -7.18 -6.82
CA GLY A 302 -10.83 -7.02 -5.70
C GLY A 302 -11.85 -5.91 -5.96
N ALA A 303 -11.41 -4.76 -6.47
CA ALA A 303 -12.31 -3.67 -6.86
C ALA A 303 -13.24 -4.04 -8.02
N CYS A 304 -12.77 -4.79 -9.02
CA CYS A 304 -13.61 -5.32 -10.10
C CYS A 304 -14.68 -6.29 -9.58
N LEU A 305 -14.31 -7.26 -8.74
CA LEU A 305 -15.25 -8.21 -8.11
C LEU A 305 -16.27 -7.48 -7.24
N ARG A 306 -15.83 -6.49 -6.45
CA ARG A 306 -16.69 -5.64 -5.63
C ARG A 306 -17.71 -4.85 -6.44
N ALA A 307 -17.26 -4.21 -7.53
CA ALA A 307 -18.12 -3.44 -8.41
C ALA A 307 -19.16 -4.32 -9.11
N ALA A 308 -18.77 -5.51 -9.58
CA ALA A 308 -19.67 -6.49 -10.15
C ALA A 308 -20.69 -7.02 -9.12
N TRP A 309 -20.26 -7.34 -7.90
CA TRP A 309 -21.15 -7.73 -6.79
C TRP A 309 -22.20 -6.64 -6.54
N ARG A 310 -21.75 -5.39 -6.33
CA ARG A 310 -22.64 -4.25 -6.05
C ARG A 310 -23.67 -4.03 -7.16
N ALA A 311 -23.25 -4.11 -8.43
CA ALA A 311 -24.14 -3.95 -9.57
C ALA A 311 -25.21 -5.05 -9.65
N LEU A 312 -24.83 -6.31 -9.38
CA LEU A 312 -25.74 -7.45 -9.37
C LEU A 312 -26.73 -7.39 -8.18
N THR A 313 -26.24 -7.01 -7.00
CA THR A 313 -27.08 -6.77 -5.80
C THR A 313 -28.09 -5.65 -6.04
N LEU A 314 -27.69 -4.51 -6.60
CA LEU A 314 -28.59 -3.40 -6.95
C LEU A 314 -29.60 -3.76 -8.07
N ALA A 315 -29.27 -4.75 -8.90
CA ALA A 315 -30.19 -5.35 -9.88
C ALA A 315 -31.05 -6.49 -9.29
N CYS A 316 -31.02 -6.68 -7.96
CA CYS A 316 -31.74 -7.70 -7.22
C CYS A 316 -31.46 -9.16 -7.66
N HIS A 317 -30.25 -9.45 -8.17
CA HIS A 317 -29.84 -10.83 -8.39
C HIS A 317 -29.65 -11.56 -7.05
N PRO A 318 -30.14 -12.81 -6.92
CA PRO A 318 -29.99 -13.58 -5.68
C PRO A 318 -28.50 -13.95 -5.47
N PRO A 319 -27.99 -13.95 -4.23
CA PRO A 319 -26.56 -14.13 -3.96
C PRO A 319 -25.91 -15.38 -4.61
N PRO A 320 -26.55 -16.55 -4.76
CA PRO A 320 -25.98 -17.67 -5.52
C PRO A 320 -25.67 -17.35 -6.99
N GLU A 321 -26.53 -16.59 -7.69
CA GLU A 321 -26.29 -16.17 -9.08
C GLU A 321 -25.19 -15.11 -9.16
N THR A 322 -25.14 -14.20 -8.18
CA THR A 322 -24.08 -13.21 -8.03
C THR A 322 -22.73 -13.92 -7.87
N LEU A 323 -22.61 -14.86 -6.94
CA LEU A 323 -21.40 -15.65 -6.72
C LEU A 323 -20.99 -16.47 -7.96
N ALA A 324 -21.94 -17.12 -8.64
CA ALA A 324 -21.68 -17.84 -9.88
C ALA A 324 -21.22 -16.91 -11.03
N THR A 325 -21.61 -15.63 -11.00
CA THR A 325 -21.18 -14.64 -11.99
C THR A 325 -19.78 -14.10 -11.67
N LEU A 326 -19.50 -13.76 -10.42
CA LEU A 326 -18.14 -13.41 -9.96
C LEU A 326 -17.14 -14.54 -10.24
N HIS A 327 -17.54 -15.79 -9.97
CA HIS A 327 -16.73 -16.98 -10.23
C HIS A 327 -16.38 -17.16 -11.72
N ARG A 328 -17.30 -16.85 -12.64
CA ARG A 328 -17.05 -16.90 -14.10
C ARG A 328 -16.20 -15.72 -14.59
N MET A 329 -16.33 -14.56 -13.95
CA MET A 329 -15.57 -13.36 -14.27
C MET A 329 -14.09 -13.49 -13.85
N LEU A 330 -13.83 -13.95 -12.63
CA LEU A 330 -12.47 -13.96 -12.03
C LEU A 330 -11.38 -14.56 -12.94
N PRO A 331 -11.55 -15.73 -13.59
CA PRO A 331 -10.52 -16.30 -14.47
C PRO A 331 -10.15 -15.46 -15.70
N HIS A 332 -11.00 -14.51 -16.10
CA HIS A 332 -10.78 -13.61 -17.25
C HIS A 332 -10.12 -12.29 -16.84
N GLU A 333 -10.31 -11.86 -15.58
CA GLU A 333 -9.75 -10.61 -15.04
C GLU A 333 -8.39 -10.82 -14.33
N ARG A 334 -8.12 -12.03 -13.82
CA ARG A 334 -6.88 -12.31 -13.08
C ARG A 334 -5.63 -12.29 -13.97
N HIS A 335 -4.55 -11.70 -13.46
CA HIS A 335 -3.28 -11.62 -14.17
C HIS A 335 -2.54 -12.97 -14.29
N ALA A 336 -2.79 -13.93 -13.39
CA ALA A 336 -2.14 -15.24 -13.39
C ALA A 336 -3.09 -16.40 -12.99
N PRO A 337 -2.92 -17.63 -13.54
CA PRO A 337 -3.87 -18.74 -13.32
C PRO A 337 -4.02 -19.26 -11.89
N HIS A 338 -3.09 -18.91 -10.99
CA HIS A 338 -3.12 -19.35 -9.59
C HIS A 338 -3.85 -18.35 -8.67
N VAL A 339 -4.18 -17.16 -9.16
CA VAL A 339 -4.92 -16.15 -8.39
C VAL A 339 -6.38 -16.58 -8.24
N PHE A 340 -6.86 -16.57 -7.00
CA PHE A 340 -8.23 -16.87 -6.59
C PHE A 340 -8.71 -15.80 -5.60
N ALA A 341 -10.00 -15.78 -5.30
CA ALA A 341 -10.53 -14.90 -4.26
C ALA A 341 -11.37 -15.69 -3.24
N THR A 342 -11.15 -15.43 -1.96
CA THR A 342 -12.08 -15.83 -0.90
C THR A 342 -13.16 -14.76 -0.75
N LEU A 343 -14.39 -15.13 -0.42
CA LEU A 343 -15.50 -14.19 -0.26
C LEU A 343 -16.54 -14.70 0.75
N CYS A 344 -16.95 -13.85 1.70
CA CYS A 344 -18.16 -14.04 2.51
C CYS A 344 -19.17 -12.94 2.16
N THR A 345 -20.41 -13.31 1.88
CA THR A 345 -21.50 -12.37 1.65
C THR A 345 -22.73 -12.79 2.42
N LEU A 346 -23.50 -11.83 2.91
CA LEU A 346 -24.72 -12.07 3.68
C LEU A 346 -25.82 -11.10 3.27
N ALA A 347 -27.06 -11.54 3.43
CA ALA A 347 -28.26 -10.75 3.25
C ALA A 347 -29.04 -10.74 4.56
N VAL A 348 -29.10 -9.58 5.21
CA VAL A 348 -29.91 -9.32 6.42
C VAL A 348 -31.32 -8.99 5.96
N ALA A 349 -32.30 -9.74 6.47
CA ALA A 349 -33.70 -9.57 6.11
C ALA A 349 -34.22 -8.15 6.46
N PRO A 350 -35.27 -7.64 5.78
CA PRO A 350 -35.85 -6.33 6.06
C PRO A 350 -36.35 -6.14 7.50
N ASP A 351 -36.61 -7.22 8.23
CA ASP A 351 -37.02 -7.19 9.65
C ASP A 351 -35.86 -7.10 10.64
N ARG A 352 -34.62 -7.12 10.15
CA ARG A 352 -33.35 -7.20 10.90
C ARG A 352 -33.18 -8.42 11.81
N ARG A 353 -34.15 -9.33 11.90
CA ARG A 353 -34.15 -10.45 12.86
C ARG A 353 -33.36 -11.66 12.40
N SER A 354 -32.99 -11.70 11.12
CA SER A 354 -32.33 -12.84 10.49
C SER A 354 -31.42 -12.42 9.36
N ALA A 355 -30.42 -13.25 9.06
CA ALA A 355 -29.62 -13.14 7.85
C ALA A 355 -29.42 -14.51 7.20
N THR A 356 -29.15 -14.50 5.90
CA THR A 356 -28.60 -15.66 5.19
C THR A 356 -27.15 -15.38 4.83
N VAL A 357 -26.25 -16.34 5.06
CA VAL A 357 -24.80 -16.21 4.86
C VAL A 357 -24.33 -17.21 3.80
N TRP A 358 -23.48 -16.76 2.88
CA TRP A 358 -22.80 -17.56 1.88
C TRP A 358 -21.28 -17.36 2.00
N VAL A 359 -20.51 -18.45 1.89
CA VAL A 359 -19.04 -18.42 2.01
C VAL A 359 -18.37 -19.20 0.89
N ALA A 360 -17.54 -18.50 0.12
CA ALA A 360 -16.61 -19.01 -0.88
C ALA A 360 -15.19 -19.04 -0.28
N GLY A 361 -14.88 -20.08 0.49
CA GLY A 361 -13.56 -20.32 1.07
C GLY A 361 -13.06 -19.33 2.14
N HIS A 362 -13.89 -18.35 2.51
CA HIS A 362 -13.57 -17.28 3.46
C HIS A 362 -13.83 -17.68 4.92
N GLN A 363 -13.41 -16.83 5.85
CA GLN A 363 -13.71 -16.92 7.27
C GLN A 363 -15.23 -16.81 7.51
N ALA A 364 -15.74 -17.57 8.48
CA ALA A 364 -17.11 -17.41 8.94
C ALA A 364 -17.24 -16.15 9.82
N PRO A 365 -18.29 -15.33 9.65
CA PRO A 365 -18.49 -14.16 10.50
C PRO A 365 -18.62 -14.52 11.98
N ILE A 366 -18.27 -13.59 12.86
CA ILE A 366 -18.58 -13.67 14.29
C ILE A 366 -19.86 -12.90 14.56
N VAL A 367 -20.85 -13.55 15.16
CA VAL A 367 -22.04 -12.89 15.70
C VAL A 367 -21.81 -12.59 17.19
N VAL A 368 -22.22 -11.39 17.61
CA VAL A 368 -22.27 -10.97 19.01
C VAL A 368 -23.71 -10.57 19.30
N ASP A 369 -24.32 -11.22 20.28
CA ASP A 369 -25.67 -10.93 20.75
C ASP A 369 -25.73 -11.10 22.28
N ALA A 370 -26.93 -11.11 22.85
CA ALA A 370 -27.16 -11.30 24.27
C ALA A 370 -26.59 -12.62 24.86
N ALA A 371 -26.25 -13.60 24.03
CA ALA A 371 -25.59 -14.85 24.46
C ALA A 371 -24.05 -14.79 24.44
N GLY A 372 -23.45 -13.69 23.95
CA GLY A 372 -22.02 -13.50 23.81
C GLY A 372 -21.53 -13.55 22.36
N ALA A 373 -20.21 -13.59 22.17
CA ALA A 373 -19.60 -13.64 20.84
C ALA A 373 -19.33 -15.09 20.40
N ARG A 374 -19.67 -15.44 19.17
CA ARG A 374 -19.39 -16.77 18.59
C ARG A 374 -19.13 -16.68 17.09
N VAL A 375 -18.19 -17.49 16.60
CA VAL A 375 -18.07 -17.75 15.15
C VAL A 375 -19.34 -18.48 14.69
N LEU A 376 -19.92 -18.07 13.56
CA LEU A 376 -21.04 -18.78 12.96
C LEU A 376 -20.61 -20.17 12.50
N GLU A 377 -21.25 -21.21 13.03
CA GLU A 377 -21.00 -22.60 12.62
C GLU A 377 -21.67 -22.85 11.27
N LEU A 378 -20.88 -22.79 10.18
CA LEU A 378 -21.37 -23.05 8.83
C LEU A 378 -21.38 -24.55 8.52
N THR A 379 -22.52 -25.10 8.12
CA THR A 379 -22.72 -26.54 7.85
C THR A 379 -22.13 -27.01 6.52
N GLU A 380 -22.06 -26.13 5.51
CA GLU A 380 -21.44 -26.40 4.21
C GLU A 380 -20.40 -25.33 3.89
N GLY A 381 -19.14 -25.74 3.70
CA GLY A 381 -18.08 -24.88 3.19
C GLY A 381 -17.90 -25.10 1.69
N ALA A 382 -18.06 -24.04 0.89
CA ALA A 382 -17.76 -24.07 -0.54
C ALA A 382 -16.37 -23.45 -0.81
N PRO A 383 -15.67 -23.86 -1.88
CA PRO A 383 -14.32 -23.38 -2.18
C PRO A 383 -14.25 -21.89 -2.58
N PRO A 384 -13.04 -21.29 -2.56
CA PRO A 384 -12.79 -19.96 -3.11
C PRO A 384 -13.15 -19.83 -4.60
N LEU A 385 -13.42 -18.60 -5.03
CA LEU A 385 -13.72 -18.25 -6.42
C LEU A 385 -12.49 -18.47 -7.32
N GLY A 386 -12.67 -19.09 -8.49
CA GLY A 386 -11.61 -19.28 -9.50
C GLY A 386 -10.67 -20.46 -9.30
N ILE A 387 -10.88 -21.33 -8.30
CA ILE A 387 -10.09 -22.56 -8.11
C ILE A 387 -10.63 -23.75 -8.92
N TYR A 388 -11.94 -23.99 -8.88
CA TYR A 388 -12.61 -25.10 -9.60
C TYR A 388 -13.51 -24.55 -10.71
N GLU A 389 -13.88 -25.37 -11.69
CA GLU A 389 -14.71 -24.94 -12.83
C GLU A 389 -16.22 -24.89 -12.54
N GLN A 390 -16.66 -25.66 -11.54
CA GLN A 390 -18.06 -25.71 -11.08
C GLN A 390 -18.10 -25.75 -9.56
N THR A 391 -18.96 -24.93 -8.97
CA THR A 391 -19.22 -24.86 -7.53
C THR A 391 -20.60 -24.24 -7.32
N GLU A 392 -21.33 -24.74 -6.33
CA GLU A 392 -22.54 -24.11 -5.81
C GLU A 392 -22.25 -23.58 -4.40
N TRP A 393 -22.73 -22.37 -4.10
CA TRP A 393 -22.66 -21.78 -2.76
C TRP A 393 -24.06 -21.82 -2.14
N ARG A 394 -24.24 -22.65 -1.12
CA ARG A 394 -25.51 -22.71 -0.39
C ARG A 394 -25.55 -21.65 0.71
N GLY A 395 -26.71 -21.01 0.83
CA GLY A 395 -26.97 -20.01 1.86
C GLY A 395 -27.41 -20.68 3.15
N GLN A 396 -26.78 -20.33 4.26
CA GLN A 396 -27.19 -20.76 5.59
C GLN A 396 -27.92 -19.61 6.30
N ARG A 397 -29.17 -19.85 6.67
CA ARG A 397 -29.96 -18.92 7.47
C ARG A 397 -29.51 -18.95 8.93
N VAL A 398 -29.41 -17.76 9.52
CA VAL A 398 -29.04 -17.51 10.91
C VAL A 398 -30.07 -16.54 11.50
N GLU A 399 -30.61 -16.88 12.66
CA GLU A 399 -31.46 -15.98 13.44
C GLU A 399 -30.55 -15.08 14.30
N LEU A 400 -30.80 -13.77 14.25
CA LEU A 400 -30.01 -12.71 14.89
C LEU A 400 -30.72 -12.10 16.10
N GLY A 401 -32.06 -12.13 16.12
CA GLY A 401 -32.85 -11.51 17.19
C GLY A 401 -32.97 -9.99 17.05
N ASP A 402 -33.15 -9.30 18.18
CA ASP A 402 -33.44 -7.85 18.23
C ASP A 402 -32.22 -6.96 18.45
N ASP A 403 -31.14 -7.50 19.03
CA ASP A 403 -29.91 -6.77 19.36
C ASP A 403 -28.71 -7.66 19.02
N TRP A 404 -28.05 -7.35 17.90
CA TRP A 404 -26.93 -8.12 17.36
C TRP A 404 -25.89 -7.27 16.64
N SER A 405 -24.65 -7.77 16.65
CA SER A 405 -23.55 -7.27 15.83
C SER A 405 -22.89 -8.41 15.07
N LEU A 406 -22.64 -8.22 13.77
CA LEU A 406 -21.94 -9.15 12.89
C LEU A 406 -20.58 -8.57 12.53
N LEU A 407 -19.53 -9.27 12.94
CA LEU A 407 -18.14 -8.99 12.57
C LEU A 407 -17.74 -9.88 11.39
N LEU A 408 -17.49 -9.28 10.23
CA LEU A 408 -16.86 -9.91 9.07
C LEU A 408 -15.39 -9.44 9.02
N TYR A 409 -14.46 -10.33 8.69
CA TYR A 409 -13.03 -10.04 8.76
C TYR A 409 -12.24 -10.97 7.84
N THR A 410 -11.18 -10.42 7.25
CA THR A 410 -10.21 -11.16 6.43
C THR A 410 -9.14 -11.82 7.31
N ASP A 411 -8.24 -12.58 6.70
CA ASP A 411 -7.32 -13.44 7.45
C ASP A 411 -6.25 -12.66 8.24
N GLY A 412 -5.85 -11.45 7.79
CA GLY A 412 -4.90 -10.58 8.48
C GLY A 412 -5.24 -10.25 9.94
N LEU A 413 -6.53 -10.31 10.34
CA LEU A 413 -6.95 -10.14 11.73
C LEU A 413 -6.65 -11.37 12.62
N VAL A 414 -6.49 -12.56 12.04
CA VAL A 414 -6.34 -13.85 12.75
C VAL A 414 -5.06 -14.62 12.43
N GLU A 415 -4.39 -14.31 11.33
CA GLU A 415 -3.09 -14.86 10.89
C GLU A 415 -1.94 -14.56 11.85
N GLY A 416 -2.05 -13.46 12.61
CA GLY A 416 -0.94 -12.92 13.40
C GLY A 416 -0.43 -13.84 14.52
N HIS A 417 0.84 -13.68 14.92
CA HIS A 417 1.53 -14.65 15.80
C HIS A 417 1.43 -14.29 17.29
N VAL A 418 1.40 -15.29 18.18
CA VAL A 418 1.34 -15.07 19.62
C VAL A 418 2.74 -14.88 20.20
N GLY A 419 3.15 -13.63 20.41
CA GLY A 419 4.36 -13.28 21.16
C GLY A 419 5.65 -13.79 20.51
N GLY A 420 5.71 -13.79 19.18
CA GLY A 420 6.83 -14.35 18.39
C GLY A 420 6.88 -15.88 18.36
N GLY A 421 5.92 -16.59 18.96
CA GLY A 421 5.79 -18.04 18.86
C GLY A 421 5.08 -18.50 17.59
N PRO A 422 5.14 -19.80 17.24
CA PRO A 422 4.51 -20.37 16.03
C PRO A 422 2.98 -20.55 16.14
N GLU A 423 2.36 -20.13 17.25
CA GLU A 423 0.92 -20.21 17.44
C GLU A 423 0.26 -18.95 16.84
N ARG A 424 -0.68 -19.13 15.91
CA ARG A 424 -1.51 -18.04 15.38
C ARG A 424 -2.51 -17.54 16.43
N PHE A 425 -2.92 -16.27 16.31
CA PHE A 425 -3.90 -15.63 17.17
C PHE A 425 -5.25 -16.36 17.05
N GLY A 426 -5.77 -16.45 15.84
CA GLY A 426 -6.92 -17.29 15.51
C GLY A 426 -8.26 -16.84 16.10
N GLU A 427 -9.33 -17.39 15.52
CA GLU A 427 -10.74 -17.08 15.85
C GLU A 427 -11.07 -17.17 17.34
N ARG A 428 -10.49 -18.14 18.06
CA ARG A 428 -10.76 -18.35 19.50
C ARG A 428 -10.28 -17.17 20.36
N ARG A 429 -9.13 -16.57 20.00
CA ARG A 429 -8.62 -15.40 20.72
C ARG A 429 -9.31 -14.13 20.26
N LEU A 430 -9.70 -14.07 18.98
CA LEU A 430 -10.55 -12.99 18.47
C LEU A 430 -11.87 -12.91 19.25
N VAL A 431 -12.62 -14.02 19.35
CA VAL A 431 -13.84 -14.11 20.17
C VAL A 431 -13.60 -13.68 21.62
N ALA A 432 -12.60 -14.25 22.31
CA ALA A 432 -12.30 -13.88 23.70
C ALA A 432 -11.85 -12.41 23.89
N THR A 433 -11.40 -11.75 22.82
CA THR A 433 -11.03 -10.33 22.82
C THR A 433 -12.25 -9.44 22.59
N ILE A 434 -13.16 -9.86 21.71
CA ILE A 434 -14.47 -9.25 21.51
C ILE A 434 -15.27 -9.30 22.82
N GLU A 435 -15.41 -10.46 23.47
CA GLU A 435 -16.16 -10.60 24.73
C GLU A 435 -15.60 -9.70 25.84
N ARG A 436 -14.26 -9.65 25.97
CA ARG A 436 -13.54 -8.82 26.93
C ARG A 436 -13.84 -7.32 26.71
N HIS A 437 -13.73 -6.83 25.49
CA HIS A 437 -13.97 -5.41 25.20
C HIS A 437 -15.45 -5.03 25.11
N ALA A 438 -16.34 -5.94 24.70
CA ALA A 438 -17.79 -5.73 24.76
C ALA A 438 -18.27 -5.49 26.20
N GLY A 439 -17.69 -6.22 27.16
CA GLY A 439 -17.92 -6.01 28.60
C GLY A 439 -17.38 -4.67 29.11
N ASP A 440 -16.19 -4.24 28.65
CA ASP A 440 -15.59 -2.95 29.03
C ASP A 440 -16.37 -1.74 28.48
N LEU A 441 -16.99 -1.87 27.31
CA LEU A 441 -17.65 -0.78 26.57
C LEU A 441 -19.18 -0.69 26.82
N GLY A 442 -19.75 -1.58 27.64
CA GLY A 442 -21.19 -1.60 27.92
C GLY A 442 -22.05 -1.98 26.71
N GLY A 443 -21.50 -2.78 25.78
CA GLY A 443 -22.16 -3.28 24.57
C GLY A 443 -21.49 -2.84 23.26
N VAL A 444 -21.32 -3.79 22.34
CA VAL A 444 -20.64 -3.60 21.04
C VAL A 444 -21.24 -2.47 20.18
N HIS A 445 -22.52 -2.18 20.38
CA HIS A 445 -23.34 -1.31 19.54
C HIS A 445 -23.09 0.19 19.76
N ARG A 446 -22.52 0.58 20.91
CA ARG A 446 -22.26 1.98 21.25
C ARG A 446 -20.92 2.45 20.72
N ASP A 447 -19.88 1.68 20.99
CA ASP A 447 -18.49 2.04 20.72
C ASP A 447 -17.83 1.09 19.70
N GLY A 448 -18.60 0.71 18.67
CA GLY A 448 -18.15 -0.15 17.56
C GLY A 448 -16.81 0.26 16.92
N PRO A 449 -16.52 1.56 16.66
CA PRO A 449 -15.21 1.99 16.18
C PRO A 449 -14.08 1.68 17.16
N GLU A 450 -14.30 1.92 18.47
CA GLU A 450 -13.28 1.65 19.49
C GLU A 450 -13.06 0.14 19.67
N LEU A 451 -14.08 -0.69 19.46
CA LEU A 451 -13.89 -2.14 19.37
C LEU A 451 -12.97 -2.49 18.20
N LEU A 452 -13.23 -2.00 16.98
CA LEU A 452 -12.38 -2.27 15.81
C LEU A 452 -10.92 -1.82 16.04
N ASP A 453 -10.72 -0.59 16.52
CA ASP A 453 -9.39 -0.06 16.87
C ASP A 453 -8.65 -0.98 17.85
N ARG A 454 -9.33 -1.46 18.90
CA ARG A 454 -8.75 -2.37 19.91
C ARG A 454 -8.41 -3.74 19.32
N LEU A 455 -9.25 -4.29 18.45
CA LEU A 455 -9.02 -5.59 17.79
C LEU A 455 -7.82 -5.53 16.84
N ILE A 456 -7.75 -4.50 15.99
CA ILE A 456 -6.63 -4.26 15.07
C ILE A 456 -5.34 -4.08 15.88
N ALA A 457 -5.36 -3.25 16.92
CA ALA A 457 -4.18 -3.01 17.75
C ALA A 457 -3.74 -4.26 18.54
N GLU A 458 -4.65 -5.18 18.92
CA GLU A 458 -4.28 -6.48 19.52
C GLU A 458 -3.59 -7.38 18.48
N ALA A 459 -4.08 -7.42 17.24
CA ALA A 459 -3.44 -8.16 16.13
C ALA A 459 -2.05 -7.61 15.77
N GLU A 460 -1.89 -6.29 15.67
CA GLU A 460 -0.59 -5.63 15.46
C GLU A 460 0.39 -5.92 16.61
N ARG A 461 -0.05 -5.77 17.88
CA ARG A 461 0.78 -6.10 19.06
C ARG A 461 1.26 -7.55 19.04
N HIS A 462 0.42 -8.46 18.57
CA HIS A 462 0.77 -9.87 18.47
C HIS A 462 1.82 -10.13 17.37
N ASN A 463 1.66 -9.51 16.19
CA ASN A 463 2.65 -9.62 15.11
C ASN A 463 4.03 -9.04 15.44
N GLY A 464 4.15 -8.09 16.37
CA GLY A 464 5.42 -7.48 16.77
C GLY A 464 6.02 -6.50 15.77
N GLU A 465 5.45 -6.45 14.56
CA GLU A 465 5.68 -5.51 13.46
C GLU A 465 4.31 -5.21 12.80
N PRO A 466 4.20 -4.25 11.86
CA PRO A 466 2.97 -4.02 11.09
C PRO A 466 2.46 -5.30 10.43
N LEU A 467 1.14 -5.37 10.19
CA LEU A 467 0.45 -6.54 9.66
C LEU A 467 1.19 -7.13 8.42
N THR A 468 1.37 -8.45 8.45
CA THR A 468 2.13 -9.19 7.43
C THR A 468 1.36 -9.36 6.12
N ASP A 469 0.05 -9.26 6.21
CA ASP A 469 -0.94 -9.37 5.14
C ASP A 469 -1.95 -8.22 5.24
N ASP A 470 -2.80 -8.09 4.23
CA ASP A 470 -3.89 -7.11 4.22
C ASP A 470 -4.94 -7.41 5.32
N LEU A 471 -5.66 -6.38 5.76
CA LEU A 471 -6.77 -6.50 6.70
C LEU A 471 -7.94 -5.61 6.30
N ALA A 472 -9.11 -6.22 6.12
CA ALA A 472 -10.41 -5.59 6.13
C ALA A 472 -11.24 -6.18 7.28
N VAL A 473 -11.84 -5.29 8.07
CA VAL A 473 -12.76 -5.68 9.15
C VAL A 473 -14.01 -4.82 9.10
N LEU A 474 -15.17 -5.46 9.24
CA LEU A 474 -16.49 -4.86 9.16
C LEU A 474 -17.31 -5.29 10.37
N LEU A 475 -17.87 -4.32 11.07
CA LEU A 475 -18.82 -4.49 12.15
C LEU A 475 -20.16 -3.88 11.73
N LEU A 476 -21.13 -4.72 11.40
CA LEU A 476 -22.51 -4.34 11.16
C LEU A 476 -23.32 -4.58 12.44
N SER A 477 -23.97 -3.55 12.99
CA SER A 477 -24.72 -3.64 14.25
C SER A 477 -26.16 -3.14 14.07
N CYS A 478 -27.12 -3.94 14.53
CA CYS A 478 -28.50 -3.53 14.79
C CYS A 478 -28.65 -3.30 16.29
N PRO A 479 -28.68 -2.04 16.79
CA PRO A 479 -28.95 -1.78 18.20
C PRO A 479 -30.40 -2.11 18.54
N GLY A 480 -30.61 -2.85 19.63
CA GLY A 480 -31.93 -3.05 20.22
C GLY A 480 -32.63 -1.72 20.54
N GLY A 481 -33.93 -1.65 20.21
CA GLY A 481 -34.77 -0.46 20.39
C GLY A 481 -35.27 -0.21 21.81
#